data_AF-A0A843D3D1-F1
#
_entry.id   AF-A0A843D3D1-F1
#
_cell.length_a   1.000
_cell.length_b   1.000
_cell.length_c   1.000
_cell.angle_alpha   90.00
_cell.angle_beta   90.00
_cell.angle_gamma   90.00
#
_symmetry.space_group_name_H-M   'P 1'
#
loop_
_entity.id
_entity.type
_entity.pdbx_description
1 polymer ?
#
loop_
_entity_poly.entity_id
_entity_poly.type
_entity_poly.pdbx_seq_one_letter_code
_entity_poly.pdbx_strand_id
1 'polypeptide(L)'
;MKKRILGEWHGTKTIPLLASGECSIVFREDGTAKADGQVKILGEKMRVCKDGLCWEHCGDNRFIGTYDNYRLEFILDGSVIKTTVNPYRMGAVSNPRYDMNIPLEMKRRKA
;
A
#
# COMPACT_ATOMS: atom_id res chain seq x y z
N MET A 1 -24.61 -4.81 -7.81
CA MET A 1 -23.82 -6.06 -7.67
C MET A 1 -22.66 -5.82 -6.72
N LYS A 2 -22.41 -6.71 -5.75
CA LYS A 2 -21.20 -6.64 -4.92
C LYS A 2 -20.00 -7.11 -5.76
N LYS A 3 -18.97 -6.28 -5.87
CA LYS A 3 -17.73 -6.58 -6.60
C LYS A 3 -16.97 -7.69 -5.88
N ARG A 4 -16.62 -8.78 -6.58
CA ARG A 4 -15.92 -9.94 -6.00
C ARG A 4 -14.53 -9.55 -5.51
N ILE A 5 -14.20 -9.88 -4.26
CA ILE A 5 -12.87 -9.67 -3.67
C ILE A 5 -11.95 -10.82 -4.12
N LEU A 6 -10.80 -10.48 -4.70
CA LEU A 6 -9.75 -11.45 -5.04
C LEU A 6 -8.87 -11.76 -3.83
N GLY A 7 -8.64 -10.75 -3.00
CA GLY A 7 -7.98 -10.91 -1.72
C GLY A 7 -7.86 -9.61 -0.97
N GLU A 8 -7.59 -9.78 0.32
CA GLU A 8 -7.24 -8.70 1.24
C GLU A 8 -5.87 -9.04 1.83
N TRP A 9 -4.99 -8.05 1.84
CA TRP A 9 -3.68 -8.14 2.45
C TRP A 9 -3.48 -7.03 3.45
N HIS A 10 -2.74 -7.32 4.50
CA HIS A 10 -2.43 -6.36 5.54
C HIS A 10 -0.97 -6.50 5.98
N GLY A 11 -0.30 -5.38 6.18
CA GLY A 11 1.08 -5.32 6.63
C GLY A 11 1.31 -4.16 7.59
N THR A 12 2.31 -4.33 8.43
CA THR A 12 2.80 -3.30 9.33
C THR A 12 4.29 -3.10 9.09
N LYS A 13 4.76 -1.88 9.31
CA LYS A 13 6.17 -1.54 9.20
C LYS A 13 6.55 -0.58 10.31
N THR A 14 7.67 -0.86 10.96
CA THR A 14 8.28 0.03 11.94
C THR A 14 9.70 0.33 11.48
N ILE A 15 10.03 1.62 11.44
CA ILE A 15 11.38 2.14 11.30
C ILE A 15 11.77 2.68 12.67
N PRO A 16 12.66 2.00 13.41
CA PRO A 16 13.02 2.37 14.78
C PRO A 16 13.39 3.84 14.90
N LEU A 17 12.88 4.49 15.95
CA LEU A 17 13.11 5.91 16.27
C LEU A 17 12.58 6.92 15.23
N LEU A 18 11.93 6.46 14.14
CA LEU A 18 11.54 7.33 13.03
C LEU A 18 10.04 7.29 12.76
N ALA A 19 9.49 6.10 12.51
CA ALA A 19 8.13 5.95 12.01
C ALA A 19 7.54 4.57 12.28
N SER A 20 6.22 4.49 12.37
CA SER A 20 5.49 3.23 12.26
C SER A 20 4.26 3.42 11.39
N GLY A 21 3.80 2.36 10.77
CA GLY A 21 2.59 2.40 9.97
C GLY A 21 2.03 1.02 9.69
N GLU A 22 0.80 1.02 9.22
CA GLU A 22 0.12 -0.15 8.70
C GLU A 22 -0.60 0.19 7.41
N CYS A 23 -0.79 -0.83 6.59
CA CYS A 23 -1.49 -0.72 5.33
C CYS A 23 -2.31 -1.99 5.11
N SER A 24 -3.52 -1.81 4.61
CA SER A 24 -4.38 -2.86 4.11
C SER A 24 -4.72 -2.56 2.65
N ILE A 25 -4.75 -3.58 1.81
CA ILE A 25 -5.21 -3.46 0.43
C ILE A 25 -6.18 -4.57 0.07
N VAL A 26 -7.28 -4.20 -0.56
CA VAL A 26 -8.33 -5.12 -1.03
C VAL A 26 -8.41 -5.03 -2.54
N PHE A 27 -7.98 -6.08 -3.24
CA PHE A 27 -8.11 -6.19 -4.69
C PHE A 27 -9.45 -6.82 -5.07
N ARG A 28 -10.11 -6.25 -6.07
CA ARG A 28 -11.40 -6.73 -6.61
C ARG A 28 -11.27 -7.07 -8.07
N GLU A 29 -12.02 -8.06 -8.52
CA GLU A 29 -11.94 -8.62 -9.88
C GLU A 29 -12.21 -7.61 -11.00
N ASP A 30 -12.95 -6.55 -10.72
CA ASP A 30 -13.31 -5.52 -11.71
C ASP A 30 -12.20 -4.49 -11.98
N GLY A 31 -10.95 -4.82 -11.63
CA GLY A 31 -9.81 -3.92 -11.81
C GLY A 31 -9.75 -2.77 -10.79
N THR A 32 -10.56 -2.82 -9.71
CA THR A 32 -10.50 -1.83 -8.63
C THR A 32 -9.87 -2.40 -7.36
N ALA A 33 -9.17 -1.57 -6.61
CA ALA A 33 -8.68 -1.89 -5.29
C ALA A 33 -8.89 -0.73 -4.33
N LYS A 34 -8.93 -1.06 -3.04
CA LYS A 34 -9.01 -0.07 -1.95
C LYS A 34 -7.79 -0.24 -1.06
N ALA A 35 -7.02 0.82 -0.90
CA ALA A 35 -5.93 0.89 0.07
C ALA A 35 -6.38 1.73 1.27
N ASP A 36 -6.17 1.20 2.47
CA ASP A 36 -6.35 1.92 3.72
C ASP A 36 -5.03 1.81 4.50
N GLY A 37 -4.39 2.94 4.76
CA GLY A 37 -3.14 3.00 5.49
C GLY A 37 -3.13 4.07 6.56
N GLN A 38 -2.32 3.87 7.59
CA GLN A 38 -1.99 4.90 8.56
C GLN A 38 -0.49 4.93 8.81
N VAL A 39 0.05 6.14 8.93
CA VAL A 39 1.45 6.37 9.23
C VAL A 39 1.58 7.35 10.39
N LYS A 40 2.43 7.00 11.35
CA LYS A 40 2.84 7.84 12.46
C LYS A 40 4.33 8.08 12.33
N ILE A 41 4.70 9.35 12.24
CA ILE A 41 6.09 9.79 12.16
C ILE A 41 6.42 10.64 13.38
N LEU A 42 7.62 10.44 13.93
CA LEU A 42 8.06 11.20 15.08
C LEU A 42 8.09 12.69 14.76
N GLY A 43 7.36 13.49 15.55
CA GLY A 43 7.26 14.94 15.37
C GLY A 43 6.22 15.41 14.36
N GLU A 44 5.50 14.49 13.69
CA GLU A 44 4.40 14.83 12.78
C GLU A 44 3.05 14.30 13.29
N LYS A 45 1.96 14.91 12.83
CA LYS A 45 0.61 14.37 13.06
C LYS A 45 0.47 13.04 12.33
N MET A 46 -0.20 12.09 12.98
CA MET A 46 -0.59 10.83 12.33
C MET A 46 -1.41 11.13 11.08
N ARG A 47 -1.10 10.45 9.98
CA ARG A 47 -1.82 10.58 8.71
C ARG A 47 -2.52 9.28 8.36
N VAL A 48 -3.73 9.41 7.86
CA VAL A 48 -4.54 8.30 7.35
C VAL A 48 -4.69 8.52 5.85
N CYS A 49 -4.41 7.48 5.08
CA CYS A 49 -4.51 7.44 3.63
C CYS A 49 -5.60 6.42 3.28
N LYS A 50 -6.60 6.85 2.50
CA LYS A 50 -7.71 5.99 2.10
C LYS A 50 -8.02 6.26 0.65
N ASP A 51 -7.48 5.42 -0.21
CA ASP A 51 -7.49 5.68 -1.64
C ASP A 51 -8.03 4.49 -2.42
N GLY A 52 -8.87 4.81 -3.38
CA GLY A 52 -9.27 3.88 -4.43
C GLY A 52 -8.20 3.90 -5.52
N LEU A 53 -7.74 2.73 -5.95
CA LEU A 53 -6.80 2.62 -7.04
C LEU A 53 -7.34 1.66 -8.10
N CYS A 54 -7.05 1.96 -9.36
CA CYS A 54 -7.25 1.02 -10.46
C CYS A 54 -6.04 0.09 -10.52
N TRP A 55 -6.23 -1.15 -10.92
CA TRP A 55 -5.13 -2.09 -11.06
C TRP A 55 -5.25 -2.96 -12.31
N GLU A 56 -4.09 -3.37 -12.82
CA GLU A 56 -3.95 -4.28 -13.95
C GLU A 56 -3.00 -5.43 -13.60
N HIS A 57 -3.32 -6.65 -14.07
CA HIS A 57 -2.43 -7.80 -13.95
C HIS A 57 -1.39 -7.74 -15.09
N CYS A 58 -0.10 -7.76 -14.73
CA CYS A 58 1.01 -7.60 -15.66
C CYS A 58 1.74 -8.91 -15.97
N GLY A 59 1.17 -10.06 -15.58
CA GLY A 59 1.83 -11.36 -15.64
C GLY A 59 2.79 -11.59 -14.48
N ASP A 60 3.31 -12.82 -14.34
CA ASP A 60 4.34 -13.20 -13.36
C ASP A 60 4.04 -12.76 -11.92
N ASN A 61 2.79 -12.91 -11.48
CA ASN A 61 2.31 -12.51 -10.16
C ASN A 61 2.50 -11.00 -9.85
N ARG A 62 2.64 -10.17 -10.89
CA ARG A 62 2.81 -8.74 -10.77
C ARG A 62 1.52 -8.01 -11.11
N PHE A 63 1.24 -6.98 -10.32
CA PHE A 63 0.11 -6.09 -10.49
C PHE A 63 0.60 -4.66 -10.44
N ILE A 64 -0.02 -3.80 -11.23
CA ILE A 64 0.28 -2.37 -11.22
C ILE A 64 -0.97 -1.65 -10.77
N GLY A 65 -0.84 -0.93 -9.66
CA GLY A 65 -1.86 -0.04 -9.15
C GLY A 65 -1.59 1.40 -9.56
N THR A 66 -2.63 2.12 -9.96
CA THR A 66 -2.58 3.55 -10.28
C THR A 66 -3.57 4.32 -9.41
N TYR A 67 -3.06 5.35 -8.73
CA TYR A 67 -3.84 6.30 -7.94
C TYR A 67 -3.32 7.71 -8.25
N ASP A 68 -4.19 8.62 -8.65
CA ASP A 68 -3.81 9.93 -9.20
C ASP A 68 -2.69 9.78 -10.26
N ASN A 69 -1.55 10.44 -10.05
CA ASN A 69 -0.36 10.35 -10.91
C ASN A 69 0.68 9.33 -10.39
N TYR A 70 0.34 8.55 -9.37
CA TYR A 70 1.24 7.57 -8.76
C TYR A 70 0.99 6.17 -9.31
N ARG A 71 2.09 5.48 -9.58
CA ARG A 71 2.12 4.07 -10.00
C ARG A 71 2.81 3.26 -8.90
N LEU A 72 2.13 2.23 -8.41
CA LEU A 72 2.66 1.29 -7.43
C LEU A 72 2.73 -0.11 -8.04
N GLU A 73 3.89 -0.73 -7.96
CA GLU A 73 4.06 -2.13 -8.32
C GLU A 73 3.78 -3.01 -7.09
N PHE A 74 2.97 -4.05 -7.30
CA PHE A 74 2.68 -5.08 -6.33
C PHE A 74 3.14 -6.43 -6.87
N ILE A 75 3.87 -7.18 -6.05
CA ILE A 75 4.37 -8.52 -6.40
C ILE A 75 3.78 -9.52 -5.43
N LEU A 76 3.05 -10.51 -5.93
CA LEU A 76 2.49 -11.60 -5.15
C LEU A 76 3.50 -12.75 -5.06
N ASP A 77 3.95 -13.04 -3.84
CA ASP A 77 4.87 -14.11 -3.49
C ASP A 77 4.15 -15.09 -2.55
N GLY A 78 3.55 -16.12 -3.13
CA GLY A 78 2.68 -17.05 -2.43
C GLY A 78 1.45 -16.36 -1.82
N SER A 79 1.44 -16.20 -0.49
CA SER A 79 0.36 -15.52 0.25
C SER A 79 0.72 -14.09 0.68
N VAL A 80 1.91 -13.62 0.35
CA VAL A 80 2.39 -12.28 0.71
C VAL A 80 2.38 -11.40 -0.53
N ILE A 81 1.84 -10.20 -0.41
CA ILE A 81 1.97 -9.18 -1.45
C ILE A 81 3.01 -8.15 -0.99
N LYS A 82 3.96 -7.84 -1.87
CA LYS A 82 5.06 -6.92 -1.63
C LYS A 82 4.87 -5.66 -2.46
N THR A 83 5.21 -4.51 -1.91
CA THR A 83 5.23 -3.24 -2.63
C THR A 83 6.29 -2.32 -2.03
N THR A 84 6.65 -1.26 -2.74
CA THR A 84 7.53 -0.21 -2.23
C THR A 84 6.80 1.12 -2.30
N VAL A 85 6.74 1.83 -1.17
CA VAL A 85 6.10 3.13 -1.07
C VAL A 85 7.10 4.20 -0.68
N ASN A 86 6.87 5.43 -1.14
CA ASN A 86 7.63 6.59 -0.69
C ASN A 86 6.65 7.65 -0.17
N PRO A 87 6.46 7.76 1.16
CA PRO A 87 5.43 8.62 1.72
C PRO A 87 5.66 10.11 1.43
N TYR A 88 6.90 10.57 1.27
CA TYR A 88 7.19 11.96 0.90
C TYR A 88 6.74 12.23 -0.53
N ARG A 89 7.16 11.37 -1.47
CA ARG A 89 6.77 11.52 -2.89
C ARG A 89 5.27 11.39 -3.09
N MET A 90 4.60 10.57 -2.29
CA MET A 90 3.14 10.43 -2.31
C MET A 90 2.40 11.59 -1.63
N GLY A 91 3.10 12.58 -1.07
CA GLY A 91 2.49 13.72 -0.37
C GLY A 91 1.93 13.39 1.02
N ALA A 92 2.14 12.16 1.51
CA ALA A 92 1.71 11.74 2.84
C ALA A 92 2.52 12.42 3.94
N VAL A 93 3.71 12.94 3.65
CA VAL A 93 4.57 13.69 4.59
C VAL A 93 5.25 14.83 3.87
N SER A 94 5.60 15.90 4.58
CA SER A 94 6.20 17.11 3.98
C SER A 94 7.68 17.29 4.29
N ASN A 95 8.23 16.58 5.27
CA ASN A 95 9.63 16.70 5.63
C ASN A 95 10.52 15.84 4.70
N PRO A 96 11.46 16.43 3.94
CA PRO A 96 12.30 15.73 2.97
C PRO A 96 13.21 14.64 3.57
N ARG A 97 13.44 14.66 4.89
CA ARG A 97 14.16 13.56 5.58
C ARG A 97 13.47 12.19 5.43
N TYR A 98 12.19 12.20 5.04
CA TYR A 98 11.40 11.00 4.79
C TYR A 98 11.23 10.69 3.29
N ASP A 99 11.99 11.34 2.39
CA ASP A 99 12.11 10.90 1.00
C ASP A 99 12.91 9.60 0.93
N MET A 100 12.22 8.49 1.20
CA MET A 100 12.80 7.17 1.21
C MET A 100 11.81 6.13 0.70
N ASN A 101 12.35 5.16 -0.03
CA ASN A 101 11.61 4.00 -0.49
C ASN A 101 11.53 2.98 0.65
N ILE A 102 10.31 2.65 1.06
CA ILE A 102 10.01 1.75 2.17
C ILE A 102 9.41 0.47 1.59
N PRO A 103 10.12 -0.68 1.70
CA PRO A 103 9.55 -1.95 1.30
C PRO A 103 8.51 -2.40 2.33
N LEU A 104 7.32 -2.72 1.84
CA LEU A 104 6.19 -3.23 2.59
C LEU A 104 5.89 -4.66 2.17
N GLU A 105 5.70 -5.51 3.16
CA GLU A 105 5.20 -6.87 2.98
C GLU A 105 3.85 -6.96 3.69
N MET A 106 2.83 -7.40 2.96
CA MET A 106 1.47 -7.52 3.46
C MET A 106 1.05 -8.97 3.34
N LYS A 107 0.59 -9.56 4.44
CA LYS A 107 0.14 -10.96 4.50
C LYS A 107 -1.35 -11.01 4.17
N ARG A 108 -1.76 -12.04 3.43
CA ARG A 108 -3.18 -12.24 3.12
C ARG A 108 -3.97 -12.41 4.42
N ARG A 109 -5.03 -11.64 4.60
CA ARG A 109 -6.01 -11.91 5.66
C ARG A 109 -6.84 -13.11 5.22
N LYS A 110 -7.04 -14.08 6.11
CA LYS A 110 -7.97 -15.19 5.85
C LYS A 110 -9.35 -14.58 5.60
N ALA A 111 -9.94 -14.91 4.45
CA ALA A 111 -11.35 -14.64 4.17
C ALA A 111 -12.23 -15.52 5.07
#